data_AF-R9JJD9-F1
#
_entry.id   AF-R9JJD9-F1
#
_cell.length_a   1.000
_cell.length_b   1.000
_cell.length_c   1.000
_cell.angle_alpha   90.00
_cell.angle_beta   90.00
_cell.angle_gamma   90.00
#
_symmetry.space_group_name_H-M   'P 1'
#
loop_
_entity.id
_entity.type
_entity.pdbx_description
1 polymer ?
#
loop_
_entity_poly.entity_id
_entity_poly.type
_entity_poly.pdbx_seq_one_letter_code
_entity_poly.pdbx_strand_id
1 'polypeptide(L)'
;MDKKILADYIDAMELIKETEEDIRKLKKRRKTIIQTNVKGSNPNFPYQEQHFQIAGTTFSYQDDKNLRLEEKLLEQRKENAEKIKRRVEEWLLTVPIRMQRIIKYKIFEEMTWEQTAEKIGRKATENGLKKEFERFMKKR
;
A
#
# COMPACT_ATOMS: atom_id res chain seq x y z
N MET A 1 -15.37 1.55 -22.00
CA MET A 1 -14.98 0.43 -21.08
C MET A 1 -14.62 0.97 -19.69
N ASP A 2 -15.19 2.11 -19.28
CA ASP A 2 -14.37 3.05 -18.50
C ASP A 2 -14.68 3.02 -17.00
N LYS A 3 -15.86 2.53 -16.59
CA LYS A 3 -16.22 2.43 -15.16
C LYS A 3 -15.41 1.38 -14.41
N LYS A 4 -15.07 0.28 -15.08
CA LYS A 4 -14.30 -0.81 -14.47
C LYS A 4 -12.86 -0.36 -14.18
N ILE A 5 -12.25 0.38 -15.12
CA ILE A 5 -10.88 0.92 -14.99
C ILE A 5 -10.73 1.79 -13.74
N LEU A 6 -11.74 2.61 -13.41
CA LEU A 6 -11.71 3.45 -12.21
C LEU A 6 -11.86 2.65 -10.91
N ALA A 7 -12.66 1.58 -10.91
CA ALA A 7 -12.78 0.69 -9.75
C ALA A 7 -11.48 -0.11 -9.56
N ASP A 8 -10.95 -0.68 -10.65
CA ASP A 8 -9.68 -1.41 -10.67
C ASP A 8 -8.51 -0.56 -10.13
N TYR A 9 -8.58 0.76 -10.29
CA TYR A 9 -7.57 1.69 -9.74
C TYR A 9 -7.64 1.81 -8.22
N ILE A 10 -8.84 1.94 -7.64
CA ILE A 10 -9.01 2.01 -6.18
C ILE A 10 -8.51 0.71 -5.58
N ASP A 11 -8.97 -0.42 -6.11
CA ASP A 11 -8.56 -1.74 -5.66
C ASP A 11 -7.04 -1.92 -5.80
N ALA A 12 -6.44 -1.48 -6.91
CA ALA A 12 -4.98 -1.54 -7.09
C ALA A 12 -4.23 -0.65 -6.10
N MET A 13 -4.74 0.53 -5.75
CA MET A 13 -4.13 1.42 -4.76
C MET A 13 -4.18 0.81 -3.35
N GLU A 14 -5.33 0.27 -2.96
CA GLU A 14 -5.47 -0.44 -1.68
C GLU A 14 -4.55 -1.65 -1.62
N LEU A 15 -4.50 -2.44 -2.69
CA LEU A 15 -3.63 -3.60 -2.82
C LEU A 15 -2.15 -3.25 -2.66
N ILE A 16 -1.70 -2.12 -3.23
CA ILE A 16 -0.33 -1.64 -3.05
C ILE A 16 -0.08 -1.31 -1.58
N LYS A 17 -1.01 -0.60 -0.93
CA LYS A 17 -0.88 -0.21 0.48
C LYS A 17 -0.80 -1.43 1.40
N GLU A 18 -1.69 -2.41 1.21
CA GLU A 18 -1.67 -3.69 1.94
C GLU A 18 -0.34 -4.42 1.74
N THR A 19 0.11 -4.54 0.48
CA THR A 19 1.36 -5.23 0.14
C THR A 19 2.56 -4.54 0.76
N GLU A 20 2.58 -3.19 0.79
CA GLU A 20 3.64 -2.43 1.47
C GLU A 20 3.67 -2.64 2.97
N GLU A 21 2.49 -2.72 3.62
CA GLU A 21 2.40 -3.04 5.04
C GLU A 21 2.89 -4.46 5.34
N ASP A 22 2.56 -5.43 4.48
CA ASP A 22 3.01 -6.81 4.64
C ASP A 22 4.52 -6.95 4.44
N ILE A 23 5.10 -6.26 3.44
CA ILE A 23 6.56 -6.16 3.28
C ILE A 23 7.21 -5.53 4.52
N ARG A 24 6.60 -4.48 5.10
CA ARG A 24 7.10 -3.87 6.35
C ARG A 24 7.05 -4.85 7.53
N LYS A 25 5.97 -5.60 7.69
CA LYS A 25 5.84 -6.63 8.74
C LYS A 25 6.89 -7.73 8.56
N LEU A 26 7.08 -8.19 7.33
CA LEU A 26 8.07 -9.22 6.99
C LEU A 26 9.50 -8.72 7.31
N LYS A 27 9.84 -7.50 6.91
CA LYS A 27 11.13 -6.86 7.25
C LYS A 27 11.33 -6.69 8.76
N LYS A 28 10.27 -6.36 9.52
CA LYS A 28 10.33 -6.26 10.99
C LYS A 28 10.60 -7.62 11.63
N ARG A 29 9.89 -8.67 11.18
CA ARG A 29 10.13 -10.05 11.64
C ARG A 29 11.59 -10.45 11.40
N ARG A 30 12.11 -10.25 10.19
CA ARG A 30 13.52 -10.56 9.84
C ARG A 30 14.56 -9.86 10.72
N LYS A 31 14.27 -8.65 11.20
CA LYS A 31 15.18 -7.85 12.03
C LYS A 31 15.03 -8.07 13.53
N THR A 32 14.07 -8.87 13.97
CA THR A 32 13.85 -9.11 15.40
C THR A 32 14.96 -10.02 15.93
N ILE A 33 15.96 -9.40 16.55
CA ILE A 33 17.01 -10.06 17.32
C ILE A 33 16.50 -10.20 18.74
N ILE A 34 16.40 -11.43 19.24
CA ILE A 34 16.06 -11.67 20.65
C ILE A 34 17.34 -11.51 21.47
N GLN A 35 17.29 -10.60 22.43
CA GLN A 35 18.35 -10.40 23.40
C GLN A 35 17.88 -10.91 24.76
N THR A 36 18.70 -11.71 25.41
CA THR A 36 18.45 -12.20 26.76
C THR A 36 19.70 -12.02 27.63
N ASN A 37 19.47 -11.79 28.91
CA ASN A 37 20.52 -11.70 29.91
C ASN A 37 20.53 -12.98 30.73
N VAL A 38 21.67 -13.66 30.78
CA VAL A 38 21.88 -14.83 31.63
C VAL A 38 22.95 -14.54 32.67
N LYS A 39 22.82 -15.19 33.83
CA LYS A 39 23.84 -15.14 34.89
C LYS A 39 24.72 -16.39 34.78
N GLY A 40 26.03 -16.21 34.90
CA GLY A 40 27.00 -17.30 34.92
C GLY A 40 28.23 -16.95 35.75
N SER A 41 29.17 -17.87 35.84
CA SER A 41 30.47 -17.65 36.49
C SER A 41 31.45 -16.94 35.54
N ASN A 42 32.30 -16.08 36.09
CA ASN A 42 33.38 -15.46 35.34
C ASN A 42 34.36 -16.53 34.81
N PRO A 43 34.69 -16.56 33.50
CA PRO A 43 35.61 -17.54 32.91
C PRO A 43 37.00 -17.56 33.56
N ASN A 44 37.43 -16.42 34.12
CA ASN A 44 38.73 -16.28 34.77
C ASN A 44 38.67 -16.54 36.28
N PHE A 45 37.50 -16.42 36.91
CA PHE A 45 37.32 -16.54 38.36
C PHE A 45 35.99 -17.25 38.69
N PRO A 46 36.02 -18.58 38.94
CA PRO A 46 34.80 -19.40 39.06
C PRO A 46 33.79 -18.96 40.12
N TYR A 47 34.25 -18.26 41.17
CA TYR A 47 33.43 -17.82 42.29
C TYR A 47 32.87 -16.39 42.14
N GLN A 48 33.13 -15.72 41.01
CA GLN A 48 32.62 -14.39 40.74
C GLN A 48 31.43 -14.46 39.78
N GLU A 49 30.28 -13.91 40.19
CA GLU A 49 29.10 -13.79 39.31
C GLU A 49 29.38 -12.79 38.17
N GLN A 50 28.99 -13.16 36.96
CA GLN A 50 29.07 -12.33 35.77
C GLN A 50 27.78 -12.45 34.94
N HIS A 51 27.35 -11.33 34.37
CA HIS A 51 26.21 -11.25 33.48
C HIS A 51 26.66 -11.34 32.02
N PHE A 52 25.96 -12.16 31.22
CA PHE A 52 26.20 -12.30 29.80
C PHE A 52 24.97 -11.87 29.00
N GLN A 53 25.20 -11.04 27.99
CA GLN A 53 24.20 -10.69 26.98
C GLN A 53 24.30 -11.71 25.84
N ILE A 54 23.25 -12.50 25.65
CA ILE A 54 23.13 -13.41 24.51
C ILE A 54 22.14 -12.78 23.53
N ALA A 55 22.56 -12.65 22.28
CA ALA A 55 21.71 -12.22 21.19
C ALA A 55 21.59 -13.34 20.16
N GLY A 56 20.38 -13.63 19.71
CA GLY A 56 20.11 -14.65 18.71
C GLY A 56 18.92 -14.30 17.83
N THR A 57 18.86 -14.92 16.66
CA THR A 57 17.69 -14.88 15.77
C THR A 57 16.89 -16.16 15.95
N THR A 58 15.56 -16.08 15.95
CA THR A 58 14.68 -17.27 16.02
C THR A 58 14.60 -18.05 14.71
N PHE A 59 15.11 -17.50 13.62
CA PHE A 59 14.93 -18.06 12.27
C PHE A 59 15.91 -19.19 11.99
N SER A 60 15.38 -20.32 11.53
CA SER A 60 16.15 -21.41 10.94
C SER A 60 16.56 -21.08 9.50
N TYR A 61 17.57 -21.77 8.97
CA TYR A 61 18.00 -21.63 7.56
C TYR A 61 16.86 -21.91 6.56
N GLN A 62 15.93 -22.82 6.90
CA GLN A 62 14.75 -23.12 6.09
C GLN A 62 13.74 -21.96 6.09
N ASP A 63 13.62 -21.24 7.21
CA ASP A 63 12.74 -20.07 7.31
C ASP A 63 13.24 -18.93 6.40
N ASP A 64 14.55 -18.74 6.30
CA ASP A 64 15.15 -17.72 5.40
C ASP A 64 14.82 -17.99 3.93
N LYS A 65 14.79 -19.25 3.49
CA LYS A 65 14.41 -19.59 2.10
C LYS A 65 12.94 -19.29 1.83
N ASN A 66 12.04 -19.62 2.77
CA ASN A 66 10.60 -19.35 2.63
C ASN A 66 10.32 -17.84 2.67
N LEU A 67 10.99 -17.10 3.55
CA LEU A 67 10.91 -15.63 3.63
C LEU A 67 11.30 -14.96 2.32
N ARG A 68 12.35 -15.42 1.65
CA ARG A 68 12.78 -14.88 0.34
C ARG A 68 11.76 -15.17 -0.77
N LEU A 69 11.14 -16.34 -0.76
CA LEU A 69 10.08 -16.69 -1.71
C LEU A 69 8.84 -15.81 -1.50
N GLU A 70 8.46 -15.59 -0.24
CA GLU A 70 7.36 -14.71 0.14
C GLU A 70 7.62 -13.25 -0.26
N GLU A 71 8.83 -12.72 0.01
CA GLU A 71 9.24 -11.38 -0.46
C GLU A 71 9.08 -11.24 -1.97
N LYS A 72 9.56 -12.22 -2.74
CA LYS A 72 9.47 -12.20 -4.21
C LYS A 72 8.02 -12.20 -4.70
N LEU A 73 7.14 -12.97 -4.05
CA LEU A 73 5.72 -13.03 -4.40
C LEU A 73 5.02 -11.69 -4.11
N LEU A 74 5.32 -11.09 -2.95
CA LEU A 74 4.80 -9.77 -2.59
C LEU A 74 5.27 -8.69 -3.57
N GLU A 75 6.52 -8.75 -4.00
CA GLU A 75 7.07 -7.82 -4.99
C GLU A 75 6.39 -7.95 -6.35
N GLN A 76 6.16 -9.19 -6.81
CA GLN A 76 5.38 -9.45 -8.04
C GLN A 76 3.94 -8.96 -7.94
N ARG A 77 3.28 -9.13 -6.77
CA ARG A 77 1.93 -8.61 -6.53
C ARG A 77 1.91 -7.09 -6.62
N LYS A 78 2.90 -6.41 -6.02
CA LYS A 78 3.07 -4.96 -6.10
C LYS A 78 3.28 -4.49 -7.55
N GLU A 79 4.17 -5.13 -8.30
CA GLU A 79 4.41 -4.79 -9.72
C GLU A 79 3.14 -4.90 -10.56
N ASN A 80 2.34 -5.94 -10.35
CA ASN A 80 1.09 -6.11 -11.09
C ASN A 80 0.07 -5.01 -10.75
N ALA A 81 -0.05 -4.64 -9.48
CA ALA A 81 -0.90 -3.53 -9.05
C ALA A 81 -0.41 -2.18 -9.62
N GLU A 82 0.90 -1.95 -9.66
CA GLU A 82 1.50 -0.76 -10.27
C GLU A 82 1.26 -0.67 -11.78
N LYS A 83 1.25 -1.80 -12.50
CA LYS A 83 0.89 -1.83 -13.92
C LYS A 83 -0.55 -1.37 -14.15
N ILE A 84 -1.49 -1.82 -13.31
CA ILE A 84 -2.89 -1.39 -13.37
C ILE A 84 -2.98 0.11 -13.10
N LYS A 85 -2.29 0.59 -12.06
CA LYS A 85 -2.20 2.02 -11.72
C LYS A 85 -1.71 2.85 -12.91
N ARG A 86 -0.59 2.47 -13.53
CA ARG A 86 -0.04 3.18 -14.71
C ARG A 86 -1.02 3.22 -15.88
N ARG A 87 -1.68 2.11 -16.17
CA ARG A 87 -2.68 2.03 -17.25
C ARG A 87 -3.83 3.02 -17.03
N VAL A 88 -4.27 3.19 -15.78
CA VAL A 88 -5.32 4.15 -15.43
C VAL A 88 -4.81 5.59 -15.53
N GLU A 89 -3.58 5.86 -15.07
CA GLU A 89 -2.96 7.19 -15.19
C GLU A 89 -2.79 7.60 -16.66
N GLU A 90 -2.36 6.68 -17.52
CA GLU A 90 -2.29 6.88 -18.97
C GLU A 90 -3.66 7.19 -19.57
N TRP A 91 -4.69 6.44 -19.16
CA TRP A 91 -6.06 6.74 -19.58
C TRP A 91 -6.52 8.12 -19.08
N LEU A 92 -6.18 8.49 -17.84
CA LEU A 92 -6.55 9.78 -17.23
C LEU A 92 -5.95 10.97 -18.00
N LEU A 93 -4.76 10.82 -18.59
CA LEU A 93 -4.17 11.85 -19.46
C LEU A 93 -5.02 12.15 -20.71
N THR A 94 -5.78 11.16 -21.20
CA THR A 94 -6.68 11.33 -22.36
C THR A 94 -8.02 12.00 -22.02
N VAL A 95 -8.30 12.20 -20.72
CA VAL A 95 -9.55 12.76 -20.19
C VAL A 95 -9.43 14.29 -20.10
N PRO A 96 -10.48 15.08 -20.40
CA PRO A 96 -10.44 16.52 -20.22
C PRO A 96 -10.16 16.95 -18.76
N ILE A 97 -9.41 18.03 -18.56
CA ILE A 97 -8.94 18.52 -17.24
C ILE A 97 -10.08 18.67 -16.22
N ARG A 98 -11.25 19.17 -16.64
CA ARG A 98 -12.42 19.32 -15.75
C ARG A 98 -12.89 17.96 -15.22
N MET A 99 -12.91 16.95 -16.07
CA MET A 99 -13.34 15.60 -15.71
C MET A 99 -12.29 14.87 -14.88
N GLN A 100 -10.99 15.11 -15.13
CA GLN A 100 -9.93 14.63 -14.26
C GLN A 100 -10.11 15.12 -12.82
N ARG A 101 -10.47 16.41 -12.64
CA ARG A 101 -10.77 16.97 -11.31
C ARG A 101 -11.98 16.29 -10.65
N ILE A 102 -13.04 16.03 -11.42
CA ILE A 102 -14.24 15.32 -10.92
C ILE A 102 -13.86 13.91 -10.45
N ILE A 103 -13.14 13.15 -11.28
CA ILE A 103 -12.70 11.79 -10.96
C ILE A 103 -11.82 11.81 -9.72
N LYS A 104 -10.86 12.74 -9.62
CA LYS A 104 -10.00 12.87 -8.45
C LYS A 104 -10.80 13.05 -7.16
N TYR A 105 -11.71 14.01 -7.10
CA TYR A 105 -12.44 14.30 -5.86
C TYR A 105 -13.51 13.25 -5.54
N LYS A 106 -14.26 12.79 -6.56
CA LYS A 106 -15.36 11.85 -6.33
C LYS A 106 -14.90 10.40 -6.15
N ILE A 107 -13.93 9.96 -6.94
CA ILE A 107 -13.50 8.57 -7.03
C ILE A 107 -12.26 8.34 -6.16
N PHE A 108 -11.22 9.16 -6.30
CA PHE A 108 -9.97 8.93 -5.55
C PHE A 108 -10.02 9.44 -4.11
N GLU A 109 -10.72 10.56 -3.85
CA GLU A 109 -10.93 11.09 -2.50
C GLU A 109 -12.27 10.65 -1.89
N GLU A 110 -13.04 9.81 -2.59
CA GLU A 110 -14.36 9.28 -2.16
C GLU A 110 -15.39 10.32 -1.68
N MET A 111 -15.22 11.61 -2.00
CA MET A 111 -16.07 12.69 -1.50
C MET A 111 -17.51 12.58 -2.00
N THR A 112 -18.47 13.22 -1.31
CA THR A 112 -19.84 13.32 -1.83
C THR A 112 -19.90 14.20 -3.09
N TRP A 113 -20.97 14.08 -3.87
CA TRP A 113 -21.16 14.93 -5.05
C TRP A 113 -21.30 16.41 -4.67
N GLU A 114 -21.88 16.69 -3.52
CA GLU A 114 -22.01 18.04 -2.95
C GLU A 114 -20.63 18.63 -2.59
N GLN A 115 -19.81 17.89 -1.83
CA GLN A 115 -18.44 18.31 -1.49
C GLN A 115 -17.57 18.47 -2.73
N THR A 116 -17.72 17.58 -3.71
CA THR A 116 -17.03 17.67 -5.01
C THR A 116 -17.46 18.93 -5.77
N ALA A 117 -18.75 19.29 -5.72
CA ALA A 117 -19.28 20.49 -6.35
C ALA A 117 -18.69 21.76 -5.73
N GLU A 118 -18.60 21.79 -4.40
CA GLU A 118 -18.00 22.89 -3.65
C GLU A 118 -16.52 23.09 -4.04
N LYS A 119 -15.72 22.01 -4.10
CA LYS A 119 -14.30 22.07 -4.51
C LYS A 119 -14.09 22.46 -5.98
N ILE A 120 -15.01 22.10 -6.88
CA ILE A 120 -14.90 22.45 -8.30
C ILE A 120 -15.28 23.91 -8.54
N GLY A 121 -16.28 24.40 -7.82
CA GLY A 121 -16.81 25.76 -7.96
C GLY A 121 -17.56 26.01 -9.27
N ARG A 122 -17.71 27.28 -9.66
CA ARG A 122 -18.40 27.74 -10.89
C ARG A 122 -19.91 27.44 -10.95
N LYS A 123 -20.64 27.62 -9.84
CA LYS A 123 -22.09 27.30 -9.73
C LYS A 123 -22.42 25.85 -10.10
N ALA A 124 -21.45 24.93 -9.99
CA ALA A 124 -21.70 23.51 -10.20
C ALA A 124 -22.63 23.00 -9.10
N THR A 125 -23.74 22.37 -9.50
CA THR A 125 -24.66 21.68 -8.60
C THR A 125 -24.32 20.19 -8.57
N GLU A 126 -24.60 19.50 -7.47
CA GLU A 126 -24.46 18.04 -7.36
C GLU A 126 -25.06 17.32 -8.59
N ASN A 127 -26.32 17.62 -8.90
CA ASN A 127 -27.04 17.00 -10.02
C ASN A 127 -26.41 17.32 -11.38
N GLY A 128 -25.81 18.50 -11.52
CA GLY A 128 -25.10 18.90 -12.74
C GLY A 128 -23.84 18.07 -12.95
N LEU A 129 -23.02 17.93 -11.90
CA LEU A 129 -21.78 17.15 -11.94
C LEU A 129 -22.02 15.66 -12.15
N LYS A 130 -23.02 15.09 -11.46
CA LYS A 130 -23.40 13.70 -11.65
C LYS A 130 -23.79 13.43 -13.10
N LYS A 131 -24.62 14.29 -13.71
CA LYS A 131 -25.01 14.19 -15.12
C LYS A 131 -23.82 14.41 -16.07
N GLU A 132 -22.92 15.35 -15.75
CA GLU A 132 -21.71 15.62 -16.54
C GLU A 132 -20.80 14.37 -16.59
N PHE A 133 -20.56 13.76 -15.42
CA PHE A 133 -19.80 12.52 -15.28
C PHE A 133 -20.48 11.35 -16.00
N GLU A 134 -21.78 11.14 -15.81
CA GLU A 134 -22.52 10.07 -16.49
C GLU A 134 -22.50 10.21 -18.01
N ARG A 135 -22.63 11.43 -18.53
CA ARG A 135 -22.55 11.69 -19.99
C ARG A 135 -21.14 11.42 -20.52
N PHE A 136 -20.11 11.80 -19.77
CA PHE A 136 -18.73 11.50 -20.14
C PHE A 136 -18.48 9.99 -20.21
N MET A 137 -18.91 9.25 -19.19
CA MET A 137 -18.77 7.79 -19.12
C MET A 137 -19.68 7.02 -20.09
N LYS A 138 -20.68 7.66 -20.70
CA LYS A 138 -21.52 7.07 -21.77
C LYS A 138 -20.97 7.33 -23.16
N LYS A 139 -20.23 8.43 -23.37
CA LYS A 139 -19.64 8.78 -24.67
C LYS A 139 -18.39 7.97 -25.01
N ARG A 140 -17.84 7.22 -24.05
CA ARG A 140 -16.65 6.36 -24.18
C ARG A 140 -16.93 4.97 -23.59
#